data_AF-A0A1F6TPE8-F1
#
_entry.id   AF-A0A1F6TPE8-F1
#
_cell.length_a   1.000
_cell.length_b   1.000
_cell.length_c   1.000
_cell.angle_alpha   90.00
_cell.angle_beta   90.00
_cell.angle_gamma   90.00
#
_symmetry.space_group_name_H-M   'P 1'
#
loop_
_entity.id
_entity.type
_entity.pdbx_description
1 polymer ?
#
loop_
_entity_poly.entity_id
_entity_poly.type
_entity_poly.pdbx_seq_one_letter_code
_entity_poly.pdbx_strand_id
1 'polypeptide(L)'
;MALPGWRATTVSTLSNKIGPAAEILVDDVLRKQGLNGKDMAAWRYVKFLELLYQELPDEIDRSAMVLTMHNLILKKYGFAQPRPMR
;
A
#
# COMPACT_ATOMS: atom_id res chain seq x y z
N MET A 1 3.08 -11.66 11.39
CA MET A 1 1.65 -11.52 11.04
C MET A 1 1.54 -11.22 9.56
N ALA A 2 0.80 -12.04 8.81
CA ALA A 2 0.53 -11.84 7.38
C ALA A 2 -0.71 -10.94 7.19
N LEU A 3 -0.76 -10.20 6.08
CA LEU A 3 -1.86 -9.28 5.74
C LEU A 3 -2.71 -9.83 4.57
N PRO A 4 -3.56 -10.85 4.76
CA PRO A 4 -4.23 -11.54 3.66
C PRO A 4 -5.23 -10.64 2.91
N GLY A 5 -5.02 -10.45 1.61
CA GLY A 5 -5.88 -9.57 0.79
C GLY A 5 -5.54 -8.08 0.90
N TRP A 6 -4.32 -7.75 1.34
CA TRP A 6 -3.76 -6.40 1.26
C TRP A 6 -3.70 -5.88 -0.19
N ARG A 7 -3.25 -6.72 -1.14
CA ARG A 7 -3.07 -6.35 -2.55
C ARG A 7 -4.36 -5.85 -3.17
N ALA A 8 -5.46 -6.58 -2.98
CA ALA A 8 -6.78 -6.19 -3.49
C ALA A 8 -7.23 -4.82 -2.94
N THR A 9 -6.99 -4.55 -1.64
CA THR A 9 -7.31 -3.26 -1.01
C THR A 9 -6.43 -2.14 -1.57
N THR A 10 -5.11 -2.36 -1.70
CA THR A 10 -4.16 -1.40 -2.26
C THR A 10 -4.50 -1.07 -3.72
N VAL A 11 -4.66 -2.09 -4.57
CA VAL A 11 -5.00 -1.91 -5.98
C VAL A 11 -6.33 -1.18 -6.11
N SER A 12 -7.39 -1.59 -5.39
CA SER A 12 -8.68 -0.90 -5.45
C SER A 12 -8.58 0.58 -5.05
N THR A 13 -7.79 0.90 -4.03
CA THR A 13 -7.59 2.28 -3.58
C THR A 13 -6.87 3.12 -4.64
N LEU A 14 -5.81 2.58 -5.23
CA LEU A 14 -5.04 3.24 -6.28
C LEU A 14 -5.84 3.35 -7.58
N SER A 15 -6.63 2.34 -7.95
CA SER A 15 -7.44 2.35 -9.17
C SER A 15 -8.45 3.49 -9.19
N ASN A 16 -8.95 3.91 -8.03
CA ASN A 16 -9.82 5.09 -7.93
C ASN A 16 -9.13 6.41 -8.31
N LYS A 17 -7.80 6.40 -8.45
CA LYS A 17 -6.97 7.60 -8.61
C LYS A 17 -6.14 7.57 -9.89
N ILE A 18 -5.60 6.41 -10.27
CA ILE A 18 -4.79 6.21 -11.49
C ILE A 18 -5.40 5.19 -12.45
N GLY A 19 -6.62 4.73 -12.19
CA GLY A 19 -7.30 3.78 -13.04
C GLY A 19 -6.56 2.43 -13.15
N PRO A 20 -6.63 1.76 -14.31
CA PRO A 20 -6.06 0.41 -14.47
C PRO A 20 -4.53 0.36 -14.32
N ALA A 21 -3.84 1.50 -14.41
CA ALA A 21 -2.39 1.58 -14.17
C ALA A 21 -1.99 1.19 -12.73
N ALA A 22 -2.93 1.23 -11.78
CA ALA A 22 -2.71 0.82 -10.40
C ALA A 22 -2.22 -0.62 -10.26
N GLU A 23 -2.80 -1.55 -11.01
CA GLU A 23 -2.42 -2.96 -10.92
C GLU A 23 -0.99 -3.17 -11.43
N ILE A 24 -0.64 -2.53 -12.55
CA ILE A 24 0.70 -2.55 -13.13
C ILE A 24 1.72 -1.97 -12.14
N LEU A 25 1.41 -0.82 -11.53
CA LEU A 25 2.28 -0.16 -10.56
C LEU A 25 2.55 -1.05 -9.34
N VAL A 26 1.51 -1.64 -8.76
CA VAL A 26 1.64 -2.54 -7.60
C VAL A 26 2.48 -3.77 -7.95
N ASP A 27 2.27 -4.35 -9.13
CA ASP A 27 3.01 -5.52 -9.58
C ASP A 27 4.48 -5.22 -9.88
N ASP A 28 4.78 -4.04 -10.42
CA ASP A 28 6.15 -3.62 -10.67
C ASP A 28 6.92 -3.37 -9.37
N VAL A 29 6.30 -2.70 -8.39
CA VAL A 29 6.88 -2.51 -7.05
C VAL A 29 7.10 -3.86 -6.36
N LEU A 30 6.16 -4.80 -6.48
CA LEU A 30 6.32 -6.15 -5.93
C LEU A 30 7.47 -6.90 -6.58
N ARG A 31 7.60 -6.82 -7.90
CA ARG A 31 8.69 -7.43 -8.66
C ARG A 31 10.05 -6.84 -8.26
N LYS A 32 10.15 -5.52 -8.08
CA LYS A 32 11.36 -4.83 -7.59
C LYS A 32 11.80 -5.33 -6.21
N GLN A 33 10.87 -5.81 -5.38
CA GLN A 33 11.21 -6.40 -4.07
C GLN A 33 11.37 -7.93 -4.09
N GLY A 34 11.20 -8.58 -5.24
CA GLY A 34 11.20 -10.05 -5.32
C GLY A 34 10.06 -10.70 -4.52
N LEU A 35 8.92 -10.01 -4.38
CA LEU A 35 7.79 -10.46 -3.59
C LEU A 35 6.67 -11.02 -4.47
N ASN A 36 5.97 -12.04 -3.96
CA ASN A 36 4.75 -12.56 -4.55
C ASN A 36 3.55 -12.09 -3.72
N GLY A 37 2.53 -11.52 -4.37
CA GLY A 37 1.42 -10.82 -3.70
C GLY A 37 0.45 -11.68 -2.88
N LYS A 38 0.84 -12.92 -2.49
CA LYS A 38 -0.05 -13.88 -1.84
C LYS A 38 -0.20 -13.66 -0.34
N ASP A 39 0.84 -13.25 0.39
CA ASP A 39 0.75 -12.88 1.81
C ASP A 39 1.95 -12.02 2.21
N MET A 40 1.71 -10.80 2.69
CA MET A 40 2.77 -9.85 3.03
C MET A 40 2.87 -9.66 4.55
N ALA A 41 4.08 -9.77 5.09
CA ALA A 41 4.34 -9.43 6.49
C ALA A 41 4.22 -7.92 6.70
N ALA A 42 3.72 -7.49 7.87
CA ALA A 42 3.51 -6.06 8.16
C ALA A 42 4.74 -5.17 7.93
N TRP A 43 5.93 -5.61 8.35
CA TRP A 43 7.18 -4.87 8.13
C TRP A 43 7.56 -4.76 6.63
N ARG A 44 7.22 -5.77 5.83
CA ARG A 44 7.42 -5.73 4.36
C ARG A 44 6.41 -4.80 3.69
N TYR A 45 5.20 -4.70 4.25
CA TYR A 45 4.18 -3.78 3.75
C TYR A 45 4.58 -2.32 3.92
N VAL A 46 5.23 -1.96 5.04
CA VAL A 46 5.80 -0.61 5.21
C VAL A 46 6.83 -0.32 4.11
N LYS A 47 7.76 -1.24 3.86
CA LYS A 47 8.76 -1.08 2.80
C LYS A 47 8.14 -1.05 1.39
N PHE A 48 7.09 -1.82 1.15
CA PHE A 48 6.30 -1.73 -0.08
C PHE A 48 5.70 -0.33 -0.27
N LEU A 49 5.12 0.26 0.79
CA LEU A 49 4.55 1.60 0.74
C LEU A 49 5.61 2.68 0.48
N GLU A 50 6.81 2.54 1.03
CA GLU A 50 7.95 3.44 0.77
C GLU A 50 8.36 3.43 -0.71
N LEU A 51 8.43 2.25 -1.34
CA LEU A 51 8.73 2.17 -2.77
C LEU A 51 7.56 2.66 -3.62
N LEU A 52 6.33 2.29 -3.24
CA LEU A 52 5.14 2.75 -3.93
C LEU A 52 5.06 4.29 -3.92
N TYR A 53 5.44 4.94 -2.81
CA TYR A 53 5.55 6.39 -2.73
C TYR A 53 6.46 6.97 -3.83
N GLN A 54 7.62 6.36 -4.07
CA GLN A 54 8.59 6.82 -5.06
C GLN A 54 8.11 6.63 -6.50
N GLU A 55 7.25 5.64 -6.73
CA GLU A 55 6.78 5.26 -8.07
C GLU A 55 5.42 5.89 -8.42
N LEU A 56 4.73 6.50 -7.46
CA LEU A 56 3.49 7.21 -7.71
C LEU A 56 3.74 8.45 -8.59
N PRO A 57 2.86 8.77 -9.55
CA PRO A 57 2.94 10.01 -10.33
C PRO A 57 2.95 11.28 -9.46
N ASP A 58 3.63 12.34 -9.90
CA ASP A 58 3.74 13.62 -9.18
C ASP A 58 2.40 14.37 -9.08
N GLU A 59 1.46 14.08 -10.00
CA GLU A 59 0.12 14.66 -10.04
C GLU A 59 -0.77 14.20 -8.88
N ILE A 60 -0.31 13.23 -8.10
CA ILE A 60 -1.02 12.65 -6.97
C ILE A 60 -0.36 13.10 -5.68
N ASP A 61 -1.17 13.45 -4.69
CA ASP A 61 -0.69 13.56 -3.31
C ASP A 61 -0.26 12.19 -2.80
N ARG A 62 1.03 11.87 -3.03
CA ARG A 62 1.67 10.61 -2.67
C ARG A 62 1.52 10.32 -1.17
N SER A 63 1.68 11.35 -0.35
CA SER A 63 1.60 11.27 1.11
C SER A 63 0.19 10.89 1.54
N ALA A 64 -0.83 11.58 1.06
CA ALA A 64 -2.23 11.27 1.36
C ALA A 64 -2.62 9.86 0.86
N MET A 65 -2.08 9.43 -0.28
CA MET A 65 -2.34 8.11 -0.84
C MET A 65 -1.81 6.99 0.06
N VAL A 66 -0.52 7.07 0.37
CA VAL A 66 0.16 6.07 1.21
C VAL A 66 -0.47 6.02 2.60
N LEU A 67 -0.78 7.17 3.20
CA LEU A 67 -1.42 7.24 4.51
C LEU A 67 -2.82 6.61 4.49
N THR A 68 -3.59 6.83 3.43
CA THR A 68 -4.90 6.21 3.23
C THR A 68 -4.79 4.69 3.16
N MET A 69 -3.89 4.17 2.32
CA MET A 69 -3.66 2.73 2.17
C MET A 69 -3.16 2.10 3.47
N HIS A 70 -2.28 2.79 4.19
CA HIS A 70 -1.79 2.35 5.49
C HIS A 70 -2.93 2.23 6.49
N ASN A 71 -3.74 3.29 6.64
CA ASN A 71 -4.87 3.33 7.57
C ASN A 71 -5.95 2.28 7.25
N LEU A 72 -6.24 2.04 5.97
CA LEU A 72 -7.18 1.00 5.55
C LEU A 72 -6.72 -0.40 5.97
N ILE A 73 -5.42 -0.69 5.79
CA ILE A 73 -4.83 -1.96 6.21
C ILE A 73 -4.80 -2.07 7.74
N LEU A 74 -4.35 -1.03 8.46
CA LEU A 74 -4.36 -1.05 9.93
C LEU A 74 -5.77 -1.30 10.49
N LYS A 75 -6.78 -0.59 9.96
CA LYS A 75 -8.19 -0.77 10.34
C LYS A 75 -8.69 -2.19 10.05
N LYS A 76 -8.31 -2.77 8.90
CA LYS A 76 -8.75 -4.11 8.48
C LYS A 76 -8.15 -5.23 9.34
N TYR A 77 -6.92 -5.09 9.82
CA TYR A 77 -6.24 -6.13 10.60
C TYR A 77 -6.06 -5.79 12.08
N GLY A 78 -6.75 -4.74 12.58
CA GLY A 78 -6.77 -4.40 14.00
C GLY A 78 -5.43 -3.91 14.57
N PHE A 79 -4.53 -3.40 13.73
CA PHE A 79 -3.37 -2.69 14.24
C PHE A 79 -3.86 -1.35 14.81
N ALA A 80 -3.67 -1.15 16.11
CA ALA A 80 -4.01 0.12 16.77
C ALA A 80 -3.32 1.27 16.02
N GLN A 81 -4.09 2.29 15.63
CA GLN A 81 -3.50 3.51 15.09
C GLN A 81 -2.49 4.04 16.11
N PRO A 82 -1.29 4.49 15.69
CA PRO A 82 -0.47 5.30 16.58
C PRO A 82 -1.33 6.49 17.00
N ARG A 83 -1.63 6.60 18.30
CA ARG A 83 -2.35 7.77 18.82
C ARG A 83 -1.56 9.00 18.40
N PRO A 84 -2.21 10.07 17.91
CA PRO A 84 -1.52 11.34 17.75
C PRO A 84 -0.92 11.72 19.11
N MET A 85 0.40 11.93 19.16
CA MET A 85 1.04 12.55 20.32
C MET A 85 0.44 13.95 20.44
N ARG A 86 -0.32 14.15 21.51
CA ARG A 86 -0.83 15.47 21.93
C ARG A 86 0.31 16.38 22.30
#